data_AF-F8KQE4-F1
#
_entry.id   AF-F8KQE4-F1
#
_cell.length_a   1.000
_cell.length_b   1.000
_cell.length_c   1.000
_cell.angle_alpha   90.00
_cell.angle_beta   90.00
_cell.angle_gamma   90.00
#
_symmetry.space_group_name_H-M   'P 1'
#
loop_
_entity.id
_entity.type
_entity.pdbx_description
1 polymer ?
#
loop_
_entity_poly.entity_id
_entity_poly.type
_entity_poly.pdbx_seq_one_letter_code
_entity_poly.pdbx_strand_id
1 'polypeptide(L)' 'MDTLTLHNPLDMHLHLREGDLLQAILPFSARYFSAAVVMPNLTIPITNTALALES' A
#
# COMPACT_ATOMS: atom_id res chain seq x y z
N MET A 1 -13.36 29.87 1.73
CA MET A 1 -13.02 28.50 2.17
C MET A 1 -11.79 28.14 1.37
N ASP A 2 -10.63 28.11 2.02
CA ASP A 2 -9.36 28.00 1.31
C ASP A 2 -9.13 26.54 0.92
N THR A 3 -8.64 26.33 -0.29
CA THR A 3 -8.41 25.00 -0.86
C THR A 3 -6.92 24.73 -0.91
N LEU A 4 -6.50 23.55 -0.43
CA LEU A 4 -5.14 23.03 -0.59
C LEU A 4 -5.17 21.85 -1.56
N THR A 5 -4.49 21.99 -2.69
CA THR A 5 -4.32 20.92 -3.67
C THR A 5 -3.00 20.20 -3.41
N LEU A 6 -3.05 18.89 -3.22
CA LEU A 6 -1.87 18.04 -3.16
C LEU A 6 -1.70 17.33 -4.50
N HIS A 7 -0.54 17.49 -5.12
CA HIS A 7 -0.20 16.80 -6.36
C HIS A 7 0.48 15.49 -6.05
N ASN A 8 -0.04 14.40 -6.61
CA ASN A 8 0.52 13.05 -6.54
C ASN A 8 0.94 12.60 -5.13
N PRO A 9 0.03 12.63 -4.13
CA PRO A 9 0.39 12.26 -2.77
C PRO A 9 0.88 10.80 -2.69
N LEU A 10 1.89 10.55 -1.87
CA LEU A 10 2.49 9.23 -1.66
C LEU A 10 2.27 8.76 -0.22
N ASP A 11 1.95 7.48 -0.04
CA ASP A 11 1.88 6.82 1.27
C ASP A 11 3.17 6.04 1.52
N MET A 12 4.07 6.61 2.31
CA MET A 12 5.42 6.05 2.49
C MET A 12 5.49 4.93 3.54
N HIS A 13 4.35 4.51 4.12
CA HIS A 13 4.32 3.41 5.10
C HIS A 13 2.95 2.72 5.14
N LEU A 14 2.74 1.75 4.25
CA LEU A 14 1.45 1.07 4.10
C LEU A 14 1.53 -0.42 4.45
N HIS A 15 0.53 -0.92 5.18
CA HIS A 15 0.35 -2.35 5.48
C HIS A 15 -0.90 -2.86 4.78
N LEU A 16 -0.72 -3.58 3.66
CA LEU A 16 -1.84 -4.07 2.85
C LEU A 16 -2.35 -5.46 3.25
N ARG A 17 -1.56 -6.24 3.99
CA ARG A 17 -1.89 -7.62 4.39
C ARG A 17 -2.12 -8.50 3.14
N GLU A 18 -2.85 -9.60 3.29
CA GLU A 18 -3.04 -10.62 2.26
C GLU A 18 -4.50 -11.13 2.23
N GLY A 19 -4.90 -11.79 1.14
CA GLY A 19 -6.22 -12.39 0.98
C GLY A 19 -7.39 -11.41 1.09
N ASP A 20 -8.43 -11.79 1.82
CA ASP A 20 -9.67 -10.99 1.97
C ASP A 20 -9.41 -9.63 2.60
N LEU A 21 -8.42 -9.53 3.49
CA LEU A 21 -8.09 -8.29 4.17
C LEU A 21 -7.49 -7.28 3.20
N LEU A 22 -6.62 -7.73 2.30
CA LEU A 22 -6.09 -6.90 1.20
C LEU A 22 -7.24 -6.32 0.36
N GLN A 23 -8.19 -7.16 -0.05
CA GLN A 23 -9.33 -6.73 -0.87
C GLN A 23 -10.22 -5.72 -0.15
N ALA A 24 -10.40 -5.90 1.17
CA ALA A 24 -11.22 -4.99 1.98
C ALA A 24 -10.57 -3.61 2.16
N ILE A 25 -9.24 -3.54 2.33
CA ILE A 25 -8.57 -2.28 2.72
C ILE A 25 -7.95 -1.50 1.55
N LEU A 26 -7.51 -2.20 0.49
CA LEU A 26 -6.81 -1.57 -0.64
C LEU A 26 -7.55 -0.35 -1.24
N PRO A 27 -8.89 -0.38 -1.44
CA PRO A 27 -9.61 0.76 -2.02
C PRO A 27 -9.50 2.05 -1.19
N PHE A 28 -9.31 1.95 0.12
CA PHE A 28 -9.22 3.12 1.00
C PHE A 28 -7.91 3.88 0.84
N SER A 29 -6.81 3.19 0.49
CA SER A 29 -5.53 3.84 0.19
C SER A 29 -5.43 4.26 -1.28
N ALA A 30 -5.76 3.35 -2.21
CA ALA A 30 -5.63 3.58 -3.65
C ALA A 30 -6.49 4.74 -4.18
N ARG A 31 -7.57 5.08 -3.48
CA ARG A 31 -8.44 6.21 -3.86
C ARG A 31 -7.76 7.57 -3.74
N TYR A 32 -6.84 7.74 -2.79
CA TYR A 32 -6.31 9.06 -2.44
C TYR A 32 -4.83 9.22 -2.77
N PHE A 33 -4.06 8.13 -2.78
CA PHE A 33 -2.61 8.15 -3.01
C PHE A 33 -2.26 7.68 -4.42
N SER A 34 -1.24 8.29 -5.01
CA SER A 34 -0.73 7.95 -6.34
C SER A 34 0.27 6.79 -6.32
N ALA A 35 0.93 6.58 -5.19
CA ALA A 35 1.82 5.43 -4.96
C ALA A 35 2.02 5.21 -3.46
N ALA A 36 2.53 4.03 -3.11
CA ALA A 36 2.83 3.68 -1.73
C ALA A 36 4.09 2.82 -1.59
N VAL A 37 4.75 2.93 -0.44
CA VAL A 37 5.77 1.97 0.02
C VAL A 37 5.07 0.94 0.91
N VAL A 38 4.93 -0.28 0.40
CA VAL A 38 4.26 -1.37 1.09
C VAL A 38 5.26 -2.12 1.98
N MET A 39 4.87 -2.33 3.23
CA MET A 39 5.71 -2.99 4.22
C MET A 39 5.72 -4.51 4.03
N PRO A 40 6.88 -5.18 4.15
CA PRO A 40 7.06 -6.60 3.76
C PRO A 40 6.67 -7.61 4.84
N ASN A 41 6.03 -7.18 5.93
CA ASN A 41 5.79 -7.94 7.16
C ASN A 41 4.44 -8.69 7.13
N LEU A 42 4.25 -9.54 6.12
CA LEU A 42 3.15 -10.51 6.07
C LEU A 42 3.35 -11.66 7.07
N THR A 43 2.46 -12.66 7.10
CA THR A 43 2.65 -13.84 7.96
C THR A 43 3.95 -14.57 7.65
N ILE A 44 4.29 -14.70 6.36
CA ILE A 44 5.64 -15.04 5.91
C ILE A 44 6.30 -13.75 5.39
N PRO A 45 7.36 -13.25 6.05
CA PRO A 45 7.98 -11.99 5.63
C PRO A 45 8.59 -12.05 4.22
N ILE A 46 8.37 -11.00 3.43
CA ILE A 46 9.00 -10.84 2.11
C ILE A 46 10.44 -10.34 2.33
N THR A 47 11.42 -11.22 2.11
CA THR A 47 12.84 -10.95 2.45
C THR A 47 13.78 -10.91 1.25
N ASN A 48 13.27 -11.20 0.06
CA ASN A 48 14.03 -11.17 -1.18
C ASN A 48 13.13 -10.79 -2.36
N THR A 49 13.74 -10.50 -3.51
CA THR A 49 13.03 -10.04 -4.70
C THR A 49 12.16 -11.11 -5.35
N ALA A 50 12.51 -12.39 -5.23
CA ALA A 50 11.69 -13.47 -5.78
C ALA A 50 10.33 -13.53 -5.08
N LEU A 51 10.33 -13.48 -3.74
CA LEU A 51 9.10 -13.44 -2.95
C LEU A 51 8.22 -12.22 -3.27
N ALA A 52 8.82 -11.08 -3.58
CA ALA A 52 8.09 -9.86 -3.93
C ALA A 52 7.45 -9.90 -5.34
N LEU A 53 7.96 -10.76 -6.23
CA LEU A 53 7.44 -10.92 -7.59
C LEU A 53 6.36 -12.01 -7.67
N GLU A 54 6.34 -12.94 -6.71
CA GLU A 54 5.38 -14.04 -6.60
C GLU A 54 4.12 -13.68 -5.80
N SER A 55 4.17 -12.57 -5.05
CA SER A 55 3.12 -12.08 -4.16
C SER A 55 1.94 -11.43 -4.87
#